data_AF-A0A970Z712-F1
#
_entry.id   AF-A0A970Z712-F1
#
_cell.length_a   1.000
_cell.length_b   1.000
_cell.length_c   1.000
_cell.angle_alpha   90.00
_cell.angle_beta   90.00
_cell.angle_gamma   90.00
#
_symmetry.space_group_name_H-M   'P 1'
#
loop_
_entity.id
_entity.type
_entity.pdbx_description
1 polymer ?
#
loop_
_entity_poly.entity_id
_entity_poly.type
_entity_poly.pdbx_seq_one_letter_code
_entity_poly.pdbx_strand_id
1 'polypeptide(L)'
;MRRAIAFRTRTVKDASRDEGTRAVVTRGTNGVQELVYRVRVVDGVTTTRTLIRKVTVKKPVTRVVAVGTRSASSCDPNYSGCVPIASDVDCAGGSGNGPAYLDTAVRIIGVDIYDLDRDGDGWGCEDE
;
A
#
# COMPACT_ATOMS: atom_id res chain seq x y z
N MET A 1 -29.58 17.60 21.92
CA MET A 1 -28.82 18.03 20.71
C MET A 1 -27.99 16.86 20.21
N ARG A 2 -27.89 16.64 18.90
CA ARG A 2 -27.03 15.59 18.33
C ARG A 2 -25.77 16.19 17.74
N ARG A 3 -24.65 15.49 17.91
CA ARG A 3 -23.33 15.84 17.37
C ARG A 3 -22.74 14.63 16.67
N ALA A 4 -22.14 14.83 15.50
CA ALA A 4 -21.41 13.77 14.81
C ALA A 4 -20.13 13.40 15.58
N ILE A 5 -19.79 12.11 15.59
CA ILE A 5 -18.49 11.60 16.01
C ILE A 5 -17.75 11.19 14.74
N ALA A 6 -16.67 11.90 14.39
CA ALA A 6 -15.90 11.58 13.20
C ALA A 6 -15.39 10.13 13.24
N PHE A 7 -15.45 9.43 12.11
CA PHE A 7 -14.77 8.15 11.99
C PHE A 7 -13.26 8.32 11.91
N ARG A 8 -12.53 7.29 12.32
CA ARG A 8 -11.08 7.20 12.11
C ARG A 8 -10.79 6.47 10.80
N THR A 9 -9.61 6.66 10.24
CA THR A 9 -9.10 5.84 9.13
C THR A 9 -8.03 4.88 9.65
N ARG A 10 -8.07 3.63 9.21
CA ARG A 10 -7.01 2.63 9.39
C ARG A 10 -6.52 2.16 8.03
N THR A 11 -5.22 2.08 7.87
CA THR A 11 -4.57 1.48 6.71
C THR A 11 -4.18 0.04 7.03
N VAL A 12 -4.42 -0.88 6.10
CA VAL A 12 -4.03 -2.29 6.22
C VAL A 12 -3.20 -2.67 4.99
N LYS A 13 -2.05 -3.31 5.21
CA LYS A 13 -1.23 -3.85 4.12
C LYS A 13 -1.92 -5.05 3.49
N ASP A 14 -1.87 -5.15 2.17
CA ASP A 14 -2.52 -6.20 1.40
C ASP A 14 -1.55 -6.77 0.36
N ALA A 15 -1.00 -7.94 0.68
CA ALA A 15 -0.07 -8.67 -0.19
C ALA A 15 -0.75 -9.30 -1.42
N SER A 16 -2.08 -9.24 -1.54
CA SER A 16 -2.79 -9.65 -2.75
C SER A 16 -2.90 -8.54 -3.78
N ARG A 17 -2.54 -7.29 -3.44
CA ARG A 17 -2.67 -6.11 -4.32
C ARG A 17 -1.31 -5.51 -4.66
N ASP A 18 -1.15 -5.07 -5.89
CA ASP A 18 0.09 -4.50 -6.40
C ASP A 18 0.54 -3.28 -5.58
N GLU A 19 1.85 -3.17 -5.36
CA GLU A 19 2.44 -2.06 -4.65
C GLU A 19 2.04 -0.72 -5.27
N GLY A 20 1.80 0.29 -4.43
CA GLY A 20 1.30 1.59 -4.86
C GLY A 20 -0.22 1.66 -5.04
N THR A 21 -0.94 0.53 -5.12
CA THR A 21 -2.41 0.54 -5.21
C THR A 21 -3.07 0.86 -3.86
N ARG A 22 -4.25 1.50 -3.92
CA ARG A 22 -5.07 1.83 -2.75
C ARG A 22 -6.54 1.52 -3.00
N ALA A 23 -7.18 0.83 -2.06
CA ALA A 23 -8.61 0.51 -2.14
C ALA A 23 -9.32 0.76 -0.81
N VAL A 24 -10.48 1.41 -0.85
CA VAL A 24 -11.35 1.55 0.33
C VAL A 24 -12.11 0.24 0.51
N VAL A 25 -11.75 -0.54 1.53
CA VAL A 25 -12.43 -1.81 1.86
C VAL A 25 -13.58 -1.62 2.84
N THR A 26 -13.58 -0.51 3.58
CA THR A 26 -14.71 -0.08 4.39
C THR A 26 -14.80 1.43 4.36
N ARG A 27 -15.94 1.97 3.90
CA ARG A 27 -16.11 3.41 3.63
C ARG A 27 -15.97 4.30 4.87
N GLY A 28 -16.20 3.75 6.05
CA GLY A 28 -16.27 4.47 7.31
C GLY A 28 -17.55 5.30 7.41
N THR A 29 -18.10 5.43 8.62
CA THR A 29 -19.32 6.22 8.85
C THR A 29 -19.23 6.94 10.18
N ASN A 30 -19.64 8.22 10.22
CA ASN A 30 -19.67 8.97 11.46
C ASN A 30 -20.64 8.32 12.46
N GLY A 31 -20.22 8.34 13.73
CA GLY A 31 -21.09 8.04 14.85
C GLY A 31 -21.96 9.24 15.19
N VAL A 32 -22.84 9.05 16.16
CA VAL A 32 -23.72 10.10 16.67
C VAL A 32 -23.66 10.10 18.19
N GLN A 33 -23.49 11.30 18.73
CA GLN A 33 -23.51 11.58 20.15
C GLN A 33 -24.71 12.45 20.48
N GLU A 34 -25.48 12.03 21.47
CA GLU A 34 -26.55 12.81 22.06
C GLU A 34 -26.02 13.58 23.28
N LEU A 35 -26.32 14.87 23.29
CA LEU A 35 -25.95 15.84 24.31
C LEU A 35 -27.23 16.38 24.95
N VAL A 36 -27.37 16.16 26.25
CA VAL A 36 -28.49 16.67 27.04
C VAL A 36 -27.98 17.86 27.86
N TYR A 37 -28.65 18.99 27.71
CA TYR A 37 -28.31 20.23 28.40
C TYR A 37 -29.44 20.63 29.34
N ARG A 38 -29.07 21.15 30.51
CA ARG A 38 -29.96 21.96 31.33
C ARG A 38 -29.83 23.40 30.89
N VAL A 39 -30.95 24.04 30.58
CA VAL A 39 -31.01 25.44 30.16
C VAL A 39 -31.65 26.25 31.28
N ARG A 40 -31.00 27.34 31.71
CA ARG A 40 -31.59 28.34 32.61
C ARG A 40 -32.11 29.50 31.76
N VAL A 41 -33.33 29.92 32.04
CA VAL A 41 -34.01 31.04 31.39
C VAL A 41 -34.41 32.03 32.48
N VAL A 42 -34.15 33.32 32.26
CA VAL A 42 -34.57 34.43 33.11
C VAL A 42 -35.21 35.47 32.20
N ASP A 43 -36.41 35.94 32.55
CA ASP A 43 -37.18 36.91 31.76
C ASP A 43 -37.34 36.52 30.27
N GLY A 44 -37.55 35.22 30.01
CA GLY A 44 -37.69 34.68 28.66
C GLY A 44 -36.38 34.51 27.88
N VAL A 45 -35.24 34.99 28.40
CA VAL A 45 -33.92 34.90 27.76
C VAL A 45 -33.12 33.73 28.32
N THR A 46 -32.50 32.93 27.43
CA THR A 46 -31.57 31.87 27.85
C THR A 46 -30.31 32.48 28.44
N THR A 47 -30.05 32.25 29.73
CA THR A 47 -28.90 32.81 30.45
C THR A 47 -27.77 31.81 30.64
N THR A 48 -28.06 30.51 30.67
CA THR A 48 -27.02 29.47 30.83
C THR A 48 -27.41 28.16 30.17
N ARG A 49 -26.44 27.48 29.55
CA ARG A 49 -26.59 26.11 29.06
C ARG A 49 -25.49 25.23 29.67
N THR A 50 -25.87 24.27 30.49
CA THR A 50 -24.95 23.33 31.13
C THR A 50 -25.13 21.95 30.53
N LEU A 51 -24.06 21.33 30.03
CA LEU A 51 -24.10 19.94 29.58
C LEU A 51 -24.24 19.03 30.80
N ILE A 52 -25.29 18.22 30.85
CA ILE A 52 -25.56 17.32 31.98
C ILE A 52 -25.42 15.84 31.62
N ARG A 53 -25.53 15.48 30.33
CA ARG A 53 -25.35 14.10 29.87
C ARG A 53 -24.81 14.05 28.45
N LYS A 54 -23.95 13.06 28.20
CA LYS A 54 -23.33 12.79 26.90
C LYS A 54 -23.38 11.28 26.64
N VAL A 55 -24.11 10.85 25.62
CA VAL A 55 -24.26 9.43 25.27
C VAL A 55 -23.94 9.22 23.80
N THR A 56 -23.15 8.20 23.50
CA THR A 56 -22.96 7.77 22.10
C THR A 56 -24.12 6.87 21.70
N VAL A 57 -24.98 7.37 20.80
CA VAL A 57 -26.17 6.64 20.32
C VAL A 57 -25.87 5.84 19.05
N LYS A 58 -24.84 6.21 18.29
CA LYS A 58 -24.29 5.41 17.18
C LYS A 58 -22.77 5.45 17.24
N LYS A 59 -22.11 4.30 17.30
CA LYS A 59 -20.64 4.23 17.25
C LYS A 59 -20.15 4.57 15.83
N PRO A 60 -19.05 5.32 15.68
CA PRO A 60 -18.44 5.50 14.36
C PRO A 60 -17.90 4.16 13.83
N VAL A 61 -18.01 3.97 12.52
CA VAL A 61 -17.39 2.84 11.82
C VAL A 61 -16.09 3.34 11.21
N THR A 62 -14.98 2.68 11.52
CA THR A 62 -13.65 3.03 10.99
C THR A 62 -13.61 2.84 9.48
N ARG A 63 -13.09 3.83 8.76
CA ARG A 63 -12.72 3.68 7.35
C ARG A 63 -11.50 2.79 7.26
N VAL A 64 -11.56 1.74 6.46
CA VAL A 64 -10.41 0.85 6.23
C VAL A 64 -9.97 1.02 4.78
N VAL A 65 -8.68 1.30 4.59
CA VAL A 65 -8.02 1.41 3.30
C VAL A 65 -6.97 0.32 3.21
N ALA A 66 -7.10 -0.55 2.21
CA ALA A 66 -6.05 -1.50 1.84
C ALA A 66 -4.99 -0.77 0.99
N VAL A 67 -3.73 -0.95 1.34
CA VAL A 67 -2.58 -0.55 0.51
C VAL A 67 -1.92 -1.80 -0.03
N GLY A 68 -1.75 -1.88 -1.34
CA GLY A 68 -1.08 -3.02 -1.95
C GLY A 68 0.39 -3.07 -1.58
N THR A 69 0.89 -4.27 -1.32
CA THR A 69 2.30 -4.54 -1.01
C THR A 69 2.86 -5.71 -1.81
N ARG A 70 2.12 -6.18 -2.83
CA ARG A 70 2.63 -7.15 -3.78
C ARG A 70 3.56 -6.40 -4.71
N SER A 71 4.86 -6.53 -4.52
CA SER A 71 5.81 -6.07 -5.51
C SER A 71 5.50 -6.80 -6.80
N ALA A 72 5.26 -6.06 -7.89
CA ALA A 72 5.40 -6.64 -9.21
C ALA A 72 6.82 -7.22 -9.23
N SER A 73 6.98 -8.50 -9.57
CA SER A 73 8.30 -9.08 -9.76
C SER A 73 9.05 -8.14 -10.69
N SER A 74 10.01 -7.38 -10.17
CA SER A 74 10.93 -6.54 -10.94
C SER A 74 11.93 -7.39 -11.74
N CYS A 75 11.55 -8.64 -11.94
CA CYS A 75 12.32 -9.73 -12.48
C CYS A 75 11.82 -9.94 -13.90
N ASP A 76 12.71 -9.87 -14.86
CA ASP A 76 12.40 -10.11 -16.24
C ASP A 76 11.96 -11.58 -16.42
N PRO A 77 10.79 -11.83 -17.02
CA PRO A 77 10.23 -13.18 -17.14
C PRO A 77 11.00 -14.08 -18.11
N ASN A 78 11.94 -13.54 -18.91
CA ASN A 78 12.74 -14.34 -19.83
C ASN A 78 13.84 -15.15 -19.14
N TYR A 79 14.06 -14.98 -17.84
CA TYR A 79 15.15 -15.62 -17.11
C TYR A 79 14.67 -16.30 -15.83
N SER A 80 15.34 -17.36 -15.41
CA SER A 80 15.07 -18.00 -14.13
C SER A 80 15.71 -17.20 -13.01
N GLY A 81 14.93 -16.81 -12.00
CA GLY A 81 15.42 -15.99 -10.90
C GLY A 81 14.95 -14.54 -11.03
N CYS A 82 15.69 -13.61 -10.43
CA CYS A 82 15.34 -12.19 -10.50
C CYS A 82 16.36 -11.37 -11.28
N VAL A 83 16.18 -11.34 -12.60
CA VAL A 83 16.90 -10.44 -13.50
C VAL A 83 16.23 -9.07 -13.46
N PRO A 84 16.87 -8.00 -12.98
CA PRO A 84 16.23 -6.70 -12.87
C PRO A 84 15.76 -6.20 -14.24
N ILE A 85 14.54 -5.68 -14.34
CA ILE A 85 14.06 -5.04 -15.57
C ILE A 85 14.77 -3.69 -15.73
N ALA A 86 15.78 -3.65 -16.58
CA ALA A 86 16.59 -2.47 -16.89
C ALA A 86 16.76 -2.27 -18.40
N SER A 87 17.37 -1.16 -18.79
CA SER A 87 17.74 -0.95 -20.21
C SER A 87 18.82 -1.91 -20.68
N ASP A 88 19.68 -2.33 -19.76
CA ASP A 88 20.81 -3.22 -19.98
C ASP A 88 21.16 -3.89 -18.64
N VAL A 89 21.49 -5.18 -18.67
CA VAL A 89 21.84 -5.99 -17.50
C VAL A 89 23.05 -6.80 -17.87
N ASP A 90 24.13 -6.66 -17.10
CA ASP A 90 25.37 -7.37 -17.35
C ASP A 90 25.64 -8.45 -16.29
N CYS A 91 26.55 -9.37 -16.56
CA CYS A 91 27.10 -10.26 -15.54
C CYS A 91 28.14 -9.51 -14.67
N ALA A 92 28.13 -9.76 -13.36
CA ALA A 92 28.95 -9.06 -12.38
C ALA A 92 30.39 -9.63 -12.33
N GLY A 93 31.34 -8.89 -12.88
CA GLY A 93 32.73 -9.32 -13.02
C GLY A 93 33.24 -9.19 -14.45
N GLY A 94 32.32 -9.15 -15.41
CA GLY A 94 32.57 -8.91 -16.82
C GLY A 94 32.90 -7.47 -17.21
N SER A 95 32.99 -7.23 -18.53
CA SER A 95 33.30 -5.93 -19.14
C SER A 95 32.09 -5.01 -19.34
N GLY A 96 30.98 -5.31 -18.66
CA GLY A 96 29.71 -4.61 -18.80
C GLY A 96 29.79 -3.12 -18.47
N ASN A 97 28.85 -2.35 -19.03
CA ASN A 97 28.70 -0.92 -18.79
C ASN A 97 27.24 -0.52 -18.47
N GLY A 98 26.36 -1.50 -18.32
CA GLY A 98 24.96 -1.35 -18.03
C GLY A 98 24.69 -0.80 -16.62
N PRO A 99 23.47 -0.31 -16.38
CA PRO A 99 23.03 0.21 -15.08
C PRO A 99 22.75 -0.88 -14.03
N ALA A 100 22.74 -2.16 -14.41
CA ALA A 100 22.45 -3.27 -13.52
C ALA A 100 23.37 -4.46 -13.80
N TYR A 101 23.73 -5.21 -12.75
CA TYR A 101 24.62 -6.37 -12.83
C TYR A 101 24.03 -7.55 -12.06
N LEU A 102 24.25 -8.77 -12.57
CA LEU A 102 23.88 -10.03 -11.96
C LEU A 102 25.11 -10.81 -11.50
N ASP A 103 25.14 -11.15 -10.22
CA ASP A 103 26.19 -11.94 -9.56
C ASP A 103 25.82 -13.41 -9.41
N THR A 104 24.75 -13.84 -10.07
CA THR A 104 24.24 -15.22 -9.99
C THR A 104 23.90 -15.73 -11.37
N ALA A 105 24.17 -17.02 -11.59
CA ALA A 105 23.79 -17.70 -12.81
C ALA A 105 22.26 -17.76 -12.96
N VAL A 106 21.77 -17.49 -14.18
CA VAL A 106 20.35 -17.48 -14.52
C VAL A 106 20.12 -18.30 -15.79
N ARG A 107 19.06 -19.10 -15.82
CA ARG A 107 18.68 -19.88 -16.99
C ARG A 107 17.78 -19.06 -17.92
N ILE A 108 18.02 -19.12 -19.23
CA ILE A 108 17.13 -18.50 -20.21
C ILE A 108 15.82 -19.32 -20.30
N ILE A 109 14.70 -18.69 -19.98
CA ILE A 109 13.33 -19.25 -20.08
C ILE A 109 12.68 -18.84 -21.40
N GLY A 110 12.86 -17.58 -21.80
CA GLY A 110 12.24 -16.98 -22.97
C GLY A 110 13.27 -16.62 -24.03
N VAL A 111 13.42 -15.32 -24.26
CA VAL A 111 14.42 -14.74 -25.17
C VAL A 111 15.52 -14.08 -24.35
N ASP A 112 16.77 -14.36 -24.68
CA ASP A 112 17.90 -13.62 -24.12
C ASP A 112 17.94 -12.21 -24.71
N ILE A 113 17.38 -11.23 -23.99
CA ILE A 113 17.26 -9.83 -24.42
C ILE A 113 18.43 -8.97 -23.94
N TYR A 114 19.23 -9.48 -23.00
CA TYR A 114 20.38 -8.81 -22.40
C TYR A 114 21.70 -9.48 -22.81
N ASP A 115 21.64 -10.46 -23.72
CA ASP A 115 22.79 -11.21 -24.22
C ASP A 115 23.65 -11.80 -23.06
N LEU A 116 22.99 -12.32 -22.02
CA LEU A 116 23.64 -12.91 -20.84
C LEU A 116 24.20 -14.32 -21.11
N ASP A 117 23.60 -15.06 -22.05
CA ASP A 117 23.99 -16.40 -22.48
C ASP A 117 24.83 -16.29 -23.76
N ARG A 118 26.11 -15.94 -23.59
CA ARG A 118 27.01 -15.63 -24.73
C ARG A 118 27.41 -16.87 -25.51
N ASP A 119 27.49 -18.03 -24.87
CA ASP A 119 27.90 -19.29 -25.49
C ASP A 119 26.71 -20.12 -25.99
N GLY A 120 25.48 -19.75 -25.62
CA GLY A 120 24.23 -20.26 -26.17
C GLY A 120 23.81 -21.61 -25.60
N ASP A 121 24.20 -21.91 -24.36
CA ASP A 121 23.96 -23.19 -23.71
C ASP A 121 22.63 -23.24 -22.92
N GLY A 122 21.98 -22.08 -22.78
CA GLY A 122 20.74 -21.86 -22.04
C GLY A 122 20.92 -21.30 -20.63
N TRP A 123 22.15 -21.02 -20.20
CA TRP A 123 22.49 -20.36 -18.95
C TRP A 123 23.28 -19.07 -19.22
N GLY A 124 23.08 -18.08 -18.36
CA GLY A 124 23.81 -16.82 -18.39
C GLY A 124 24.46 -16.55 -17.04
N CYS A 125 25.63 -15.90 -17.07
CA CYS A 125 26.45 -15.55 -15.91
C CYS A 125 26.93 -16.75 -15.04
N GLU A 126 27.05 -17.97 -15.56
CA GLU A 126 27.65 -19.10 -14.84
C GLU A 126 29.18 -19.13 -14.83
N ASP A 127 29.81 -18.63 -15.90
CA ASP A 127 31.25 -18.76 -16.13
C ASP A 127 31.92 -17.37 -16.28
N GLU A 128 32.23 -16.72 -15.15
CA GLU A 128 33.10 -15.52 -15.13
C GLU A 128 34.44 -15.76 -14.40
#